data_AF-A0A7J2K9R0-F1
#
_entry.id   AF-A0A7J2K9R0-F1
#
_cell.length_a   1.000
_cell.length_b   1.000
_cell.length_c   1.000
_cell.angle_alpha   90.00
_cell.angle_beta   90.00
_cell.angle_gamma   90.00
#
_symmetry.space_group_name_H-M   'P 1'
#
loop_
_entity.id
_entity.type
_entity.pdbx_description
1 polymer ?
#
loop_
_entity_poly.entity_id
_entity_poly.type
_entity_poly.pdbx_seq_one_letter_code
_entity_poly.pdbx_strand_id
1 'polypeptide(L)'
;MRIAIMSRWNATCGVSLHAEIIGRKFRELGHDVIVYAPTLESADTDWHHRHIDVIDEPWVHRVFEETDEYLYPAGGSIRSEELLEDDYDAFILESVVRFPINEFKRIASKIKKKAPLILVMHLGYIRDVDPFMEIDWDKIVVFDSRYAKEILSTYGRRVEEKIVESSYPCPIFDDVKPIRLKSLEDVFLFFTFG
;
A
#
# COMPACT_ATOMS: atom_id res chain seq x y z
N MET A 1 19.22 -6.52 3.82
CA MET A 1 18.26 -7.17 2.90
C MET A 1 17.83 -6.15 1.87
N ARG A 2 17.40 -6.59 0.68
CA ARG A 2 16.74 -5.80 -0.35
C ARG A 2 15.23 -6.04 -0.27
N ILE A 3 14.47 -5.01 0.10
CA ILE A 3 13.04 -5.10 0.39
C ILE A 3 12.29 -4.32 -0.68
N ALA A 4 11.44 -5.00 -1.45
CA ALA A 4 10.52 -4.35 -2.38
C ALA A 4 9.22 -3.99 -1.65
N ILE A 5 8.73 -2.76 -1.85
CA ILE A 5 7.44 -2.28 -1.34
C ILE A 5 6.62 -1.78 -2.53
N MET A 6 5.47 -2.39 -2.78
CA MET A 6 4.52 -1.94 -3.80
C MET A 6 3.36 -1.22 -3.12
N SER A 7 3.26 0.08 -3.33
CA SER A 7 2.30 0.96 -2.65
C SER A 7 2.15 2.28 -3.39
N ARG A 8 1.12 3.06 -3.08
CA ARG A 8 1.22 4.52 -3.25
C ARG A 8 2.39 5.07 -2.43
N TRP A 9 3.03 6.13 -2.92
CA TRP A 9 4.20 6.74 -2.30
C TRP A 9 4.19 8.25 -2.51
N ASN A 10 4.60 9.01 -1.47
CA ASN A 10 4.56 10.47 -1.45
C ASN A 10 3.15 11.01 -1.77
N ALA A 11 2.09 10.37 -1.26
CA ALA A 11 0.70 10.73 -1.54
C ALA A 11 -0.11 11.00 -0.27
N THR A 12 -1.16 11.80 -0.36
CA THR A 12 -2.10 12.11 0.74
C THR A 12 -3.03 10.92 1.02
N CYS A 13 -2.47 9.77 1.41
CA CYS A 13 -3.16 8.50 1.59
C CYS A 13 -2.62 7.77 2.81
N GLY A 14 -3.49 7.19 3.64
CA GLY A 14 -3.07 6.40 4.81
C GLY A 14 -2.22 5.18 4.44
N VAL A 15 -2.42 4.62 3.25
CA VAL A 15 -1.59 3.52 2.73
C VAL A 15 -0.19 4.02 2.36
N SER A 16 -0.10 5.18 1.71
CA SER A 16 1.19 5.86 1.43
C SER A 16 1.93 6.16 2.72
N LEU A 17 1.24 6.75 3.71
CA LEU A 17 1.83 7.06 5.01
C LEU A 17 2.41 5.80 5.69
N HIS A 18 1.68 4.70 5.68
CA HIS A 18 2.15 3.43 6.24
C HIS A 18 3.43 2.96 5.54
N ALA A 19 3.38 2.86 4.21
CA ALA A 19 4.50 2.42 3.38
C ALA A 19 5.74 3.30 3.57
N GLU A 20 5.54 4.62 3.64
CA GLU A 20 6.61 5.59 3.83
C GLU A 20 7.28 5.45 5.20
N ILE A 21 6.50 5.31 6.28
CA ILE A 21 7.04 5.11 7.63
C ILE A 21 7.91 3.85 7.67
N ILE A 22 7.39 2.71 7.18
CA ILE A 22 8.13 1.44 7.25
C ILE A 22 9.32 1.43 6.29
N GLY A 23 9.14 1.94 5.06
CA GLY A 23 10.17 1.95 4.03
C GLY A 23 11.35 2.84 4.41
N ARG A 24 11.08 4.04 4.92
CA ARG A 24 12.13 4.94 5.44
C ARG A 24 12.80 4.32 6.65
N LYS A 25 12.04 3.66 7.55
CA LYS A 25 12.65 3.01 8.72
C LYS A 25 13.54 1.82 8.35
N PHE A 26 13.17 1.03 7.33
CA PHE A 26 14.04 -0.02 6.80
C PHE A 26 15.36 0.55 6.25
N ARG A 27 15.32 1.69 5.55
CA ARG A 27 16.53 2.39 5.10
C ARG A 27 17.41 2.83 6.27
N GLU A 28 16.84 3.43 7.30
CA GLU A 28 17.57 3.82 8.52
C GLU A 28 18.25 2.63 9.21
N LEU A 29 17.62 1.46 9.16
CA LEU A 29 18.15 0.21 9.71
C LEU A 29 19.20 -0.47 8.78
N GLY A 30 19.56 0.17 7.66
CA GLY A 30 20.60 -0.32 6.75
C GLY A 30 20.13 -1.32 5.69
N HIS A 31 18.82 -1.43 5.46
CA HIS A 31 18.27 -2.23 4.37
C HIS A 31 18.30 -1.46 3.04
N ASP A 32 18.40 -2.20 1.94
CA ASP A 32 18.14 -1.68 0.61
C ASP A 32 16.62 -1.74 0.38
N VAL A 33 16.00 -0.66 -0.04
CA VAL A 33 14.54 -0.59 -0.26
C VAL A 33 14.31 -0.16 -1.69
N ILE A 34 13.38 -0.81 -2.36
CA ILE A 34 12.86 -0.40 -3.66
C ILE A 34 11.37 -0.16 -3.49
N VAL A 35 10.86 0.95 -3.99
CA VAL A 35 9.43 1.26 -3.98
C VAL A 35 8.90 1.17 -5.39
N TYR A 36 7.81 0.42 -5.58
CA TYR A 36 7.02 0.39 -6.79
C TYR A 36 5.73 1.16 -6.56
N ALA A 37 5.59 2.30 -7.24
CA ALA A 37 4.53 3.26 -7.05
C ALA A 37 3.70 3.48 -8.34
N PRO A 38 2.47 4.00 -8.25
CA PRO A 38 1.70 4.34 -9.43
C PRO A 38 2.30 5.56 -10.13
N THR A 39 2.16 5.67 -11.45
CA THR A 39 2.54 6.89 -12.16
C THR A 39 1.77 8.10 -11.61
N LEU A 40 2.38 9.28 -11.70
CA LEU A 40 1.78 10.51 -11.19
C LEU A 40 0.45 10.82 -11.89
N GLU A 41 0.40 10.60 -13.21
CA GLU A 41 -0.81 10.78 -14.01
C GLU A 41 -1.95 9.89 -13.50
N SER A 42 -1.68 8.61 -13.24
CA SER A 42 -2.66 7.69 -12.67
C SER A 42 -3.13 8.13 -11.29
N ALA A 43 -2.18 8.38 -10.39
CA ALA A 43 -2.45 8.62 -8.98
C ALA A 43 -3.29 9.89 -8.78
N ASP A 44 -3.01 10.95 -9.54
CA ASP A 44 -3.68 12.25 -9.40
C ASP A 44 -5.11 12.30 -9.97
N THR A 45 -5.58 11.23 -10.61
CA THR A 45 -7.01 11.10 -10.96
C THR A 45 -7.89 10.92 -9.73
N ASP A 46 -7.31 10.53 -8.59
CA ASP A 46 -7.99 10.42 -7.30
C ASP A 46 -8.09 11.79 -6.62
N TRP A 47 -9.30 12.32 -6.48
CA TRP A 47 -9.49 13.63 -5.83
C TRP A 47 -9.16 13.62 -4.34
N HIS A 48 -9.14 12.44 -3.70
CA HIS A 48 -8.86 12.28 -2.28
C HIS A 48 -7.40 11.89 -1.97
N HIS A 49 -6.67 11.38 -2.96
CA HIS A 49 -5.35 10.81 -2.76
C HIS A 49 -4.36 11.37 -3.78
N ARG A 50 -3.90 12.59 -3.51
CA ARG A 50 -3.08 13.36 -4.44
C ARG A 50 -1.62 13.17 -4.11
N HIS A 51 -0.76 13.23 -5.13
CA HIS A 51 0.67 13.31 -4.93
C HIS A 51 1.02 14.60 -4.18
N ILE A 52 1.93 14.49 -3.22
CA ILE A 52 2.50 15.63 -2.49
C ILE A 52 3.60 16.22 -3.36
N ASP A 53 3.72 17.55 -3.43
CA ASP A 53 4.74 18.22 -4.23
C ASP A 53 6.16 18.04 -3.64
N VAL A 54 6.71 16.84 -3.83
CA VAL A 54 8.04 16.39 -3.41
C VAL A 54 8.69 15.59 -4.54
N ILE A 55 10.02 15.63 -4.56
CA ILE A 55 10.83 14.83 -5.48
C ILE A 55 10.93 13.42 -4.89
N ASP A 56 10.56 12.42 -5.70
CA ASP A 56 10.72 11.02 -5.36
C ASP A 56 12.18 10.67 -5.04
N GLU A 57 12.37 9.79 -4.05
CA GLU A 57 13.69 9.27 -3.74
C GLU A 57 14.23 8.41 -4.89
N PRO A 58 15.56 8.27 -5.04
CA PRO A 58 16.16 7.50 -6.13
C PRO A 58 15.77 6.02 -6.19
N TRP A 59 15.19 5.50 -5.12
CA TRP A 59 14.72 4.12 -4.99
C TRP A 59 13.21 3.96 -5.24
N VAL A 60 12.53 5.00 -5.73
CA VAL A 60 11.11 4.98 -6.07
C VAL A 60 10.94 4.85 -7.58
N HIS A 61 10.23 3.82 -7.99
CA HIS A 61 9.98 3.45 -9.38
C HIS A 61 8.47 3.49 -9.64
N ARG A 62 8.05 4.36 -10.55
CA ARG A 62 6.63 4.63 -10.85
C ARG A 62 6.09 3.65 -11.91
N VAL A 63 5.88 2.39 -11.56
CA VAL A 63 5.77 1.26 -12.52
C VAL A 63 4.37 0.79 -12.88
N PHE A 64 3.31 1.35 -12.28
CA PHE A 64 1.96 0.88 -12.56
C PHE A 64 0.96 2.03 -12.77
N GLU A 65 -0.11 1.72 -13.49
CA GLU A 65 -1.28 2.56 -13.65
C GLU A 65 -2.39 1.99 -12.77
N GLU A 66 -3.02 2.84 -11.99
CA GLU A 66 -4.17 2.46 -11.16
C GLU A 66 -5.41 2.24 -12.01
N THR A 67 -6.32 1.41 -11.51
CA THR A 67 -7.66 1.32 -12.08
C THR A 67 -8.59 2.36 -11.47
N ASP A 68 -9.80 2.48 -12.01
CA ASP A 68 -10.89 3.23 -11.39
C ASP A 68 -11.69 2.31 -10.45
N GLU A 69 -12.28 2.87 -9.38
CA GLU A 69 -13.10 2.10 -8.43
C GLU A 69 -14.27 1.37 -9.10
N TYR A 70 -14.87 1.94 -10.14
CA TYR A 70 -15.96 1.32 -10.90
C TYR A 70 -15.49 0.16 -11.78
N LEU A 71 -14.21 0.14 -12.16
CA LEU A 71 -13.62 -0.90 -12.99
C LEU A 71 -12.97 -2.01 -12.16
N TYR A 72 -12.64 -1.74 -10.89
CA TYR A 72 -12.03 -2.71 -9.99
C TYR A 72 -12.83 -4.03 -9.93
N PRO A 73 -12.19 -5.21 -10.01
CA PRO A 73 -10.73 -5.46 -10.01
C PRO A 73 -10.06 -5.45 -11.39
N ALA A 74 -10.78 -5.09 -12.46
CA ALA A 74 -10.23 -4.96 -13.80
C ALA A 74 -9.63 -3.56 -14.02
N GLY A 75 -8.90 -3.38 -15.12
CA GLY A 75 -8.27 -2.11 -15.48
C GLY A 75 -6.90 -1.88 -14.82
N GLY A 76 -6.33 -0.72 -15.11
CA GLY A 76 -4.95 -0.38 -14.78
C GLY A 76 -3.92 -1.23 -15.55
N SER A 77 -2.63 -1.04 -15.24
CA SER A 77 -1.54 -1.78 -15.88
C SER A 77 -0.31 -1.85 -14.98
N ILE A 78 0.57 -2.82 -15.19
CA ILE A 78 1.85 -2.93 -14.47
C ILE A 78 2.95 -3.18 -15.49
N ARG A 79 4.03 -2.39 -15.44
CA ARG A 79 5.28 -2.64 -16.17
C ARG A 79 6.02 -3.81 -15.51
N SER A 80 5.57 -5.01 -15.83
CA SER A 80 5.90 -6.23 -15.09
C SER A 80 7.37 -6.63 -15.19
N GLU A 81 8.03 -6.23 -16.26
CA GLU A 81 9.44 -6.51 -16.53
C GLU A 81 10.32 -5.94 -15.42
N GLU A 82 10.07 -4.70 -14.99
CA GLU A 82 10.83 -4.04 -13.91
C GLU A 82 10.74 -4.82 -12.59
N LEU A 83 9.54 -5.31 -12.22
CA LEU A 83 9.35 -6.11 -11.00
C LEU A 83 9.99 -7.50 -11.08
N LEU A 84 10.18 -8.03 -12.29
CA LEU A 84 10.69 -9.38 -12.54
C LEU A 84 12.19 -9.39 -12.84
N GLU A 85 12.79 -8.28 -13.24
CA GLU A 85 14.24 -8.12 -13.43
C GLU A 85 14.94 -7.88 -12.10
N ASP A 86 14.34 -7.10 -11.21
CA ASP A 86 14.89 -6.86 -9.88
C ASP A 86 14.91 -8.11 -9.01
N ASP A 87 15.95 -8.20 -8.17
CA ASP A 87 16.06 -9.16 -7.08
C ASP A 87 15.67 -8.49 -5.76
N TYR A 88 15.07 -9.24 -4.86
CA TYR A 88 14.68 -8.79 -3.53
C TYR A 88 14.60 -10.00 -2.59
N ASP A 89 14.86 -9.76 -1.31
CA ASP A 89 14.77 -10.75 -0.24
C ASP A 89 13.33 -10.85 0.33
N ALA A 90 12.50 -9.82 0.09
CA ALA A 90 11.09 -9.78 0.47
C ALA A 90 10.32 -8.82 -0.46
N PHE A 91 9.06 -9.15 -0.75
CA PHE A 91 8.15 -8.29 -1.51
C PHE A 91 6.90 -8.00 -0.67
N ILE A 92 6.72 -6.75 -0.30
CA ILE A 92 5.58 -6.25 0.48
C ILE A 92 4.64 -5.52 -0.47
N LEU A 93 3.35 -5.87 -0.45
CA LEU A 93 2.31 -5.14 -1.18
C LEU A 93 1.33 -4.54 -0.18
N GLU A 94 1.14 -3.23 -0.28
CA GLU A 94 0.18 -2.46 0.51
C GLU A 94 -1.13 -2.36 -0.30
N SER A 95 -2.21 -2.98 0.16
CA SER A 95 -3.45 -3.05 -0.64
C SER A 95 -4.17 -1.71 -0.74
N VAL A 96 -4.67 -1.39 -1.95
CA VAL A 96 -5.54 -0.24 -2.22
C VAL A 96 -6.65 -0.65 -3.20
N VAL A 97 -7.85 -0.07 -3.10
CA VAL A 97 -9.03 -0.39 -3.94
C VAL A 97 -8.78 -0.10 -5.44
N ARG A 98 -7.76 0.70 -5.77
CA ARG A 98 -7.41 1.05 -7.16
C ARG A 98 -6.20 0.30 -7.70
N PHE A 99 -5.66 -0.66 -6.95
CA PHE A 99 -4.51 -1.45 -7.38
C PHE A 99 -4.89 -2.34 -8.58
N PRO A 100 -4.07 -2.42 -9.66
CA PRO A 100 -4.31 -3.29 -10.82
C PRO A 100 -4.08 -4.78 -10.49
N ILE A 101 -4.89 -5.31 -9.57
CA ILE A 101 -4.72 -6.63 -8.97
C ILE A 101 -4.76 -7.76 -9.98
N ASN A 102 -5.59 -7.64 -11.03
CA ASN A 102 -5.67 -8.64 -12.10
C ASN A 102 -4.38 -8.73 -12.93
N GLU A 103 -3.67 -7.62 -13.13
CA GLU A 103 -2.35 -7.64 -13.78
C GLU A 103 -1.31 -8.24 -12.83
N PHE A 104 -1.35 -7.88 -11.54
CA PHE A 104 -0.43 -8.42 -10.55
C PHE A 104 -0.55 -9.94 -10.38
N LYS A 105 -1.78 -10.49 -10.40
CA LYS A 105 -2.03 -11.94 -10.35
C LYS A 105 -1.23 -12.72 -11.40
N ARG A 106 -1.02 -12.14 -12.59
CA ARG A 106 -0.28 -12.78 -13.70
C ARG A 106 1.21 -12.97 -13.39
N ILE A 107 1.75 -12.17 -12.47
CA ILE A 107 3.18 -12.18 -12.13
C ILE A 107 3.47 -12.58 -10.68
N ALA A 108 2.47 -12.59 -9.79
CA ALA A 108 2.61 -12.88 -8.38
C ALA A 108 3.33 -14.22 -8.10
N SER A 109 3.01 -15.27 -8.88
CA SER A 109 3.68 -16.58 -8.74
C SER A 109 5.16 -16.57 -9.14
N LYS A 110 5.57 -15.65 -10.03
CA LYS A 110 6.98 -15.47 -10.42
C LYS A 110 7.73 -14.68 -9.36
N ILE A 111 7.13 -13.61 -8.83
CA ILE A 111 7.65 -12.83 -7.70
C ILE A 111 7.87 -13.72 -6.49
N LYS A 112 6.86 -14.52 -6.12
CA LYS A 112 6.91 -15.45 -4.98
C LYS A 112 8.02 -16.49 -5.07
N LYS A 113 8.43 -16.90 -6.27
CA LYS A 113 9.57 -17.82 -6.45
C LYS A 113 10.91 -17.18 -6.09
N LYS A 114 11.00 -15.86 -6.17
CA LYS A 114 12.22 -15.09 -5.83
C LYS A 114 12.27 -14.75 -4.34
N ALA A 115 11.14 -14.37 -3.77
CA ALA A 115 11.07 -13.86 -2.40
C ALA A 115 9.72 -14.14 -1.75
N PRO A 116 9.65 -14.16 -0.40
CA PRO A 116 8.38 -14.14 0.32
C PRO A 116 7.50 -12.98 -0.14
N LEU A 117 6.27 -13.31 -0.53
CA LEU A 117 5.27 -12.36 -1.00
C LEU A 117 4.29 -12.06 0.13
N ILE A 118 4.31 -10.82 0.62
CA ILE A 118 3.63 -10.37 1.83
C ILE A 118 2.57 -9.33 1.45
N LEU A 119 1.34 -9.53 1.91
CA LEU A 119 0.25 -8.57 1.77
C LEU A 119 0.10 -7.78 3.07
N VAL A 120 -0.05 -6.46 3.00
CA VAL A 120 -0.53 -5.62 4.09
C VAL A 120 -1.93 -5.15 3.74
N MET A 121 -2.90 -5.48 4.59
CA MET A 121 -4.32 -5.31 4.31
C MET A 121 -4.86 -3.98 4.83
N HIS A 122 -5.22 -3.07 3.91
CA HIS A 122 -5.89 -1.79 4.23
C HIS A 122 -7.37 -1.74 3.81
N LEU A 123 -7.86 -2.77 3.10
CA LEU A 123 -9.22 -2.76 2.55
C LEU A 123 -10.25 -3.06 3.64
N GLY A 124 -11.42 -2.43 3.53
CA GLY A 124 -12.51 -2.55 4.52
C GLY A 124 -13.67 -3.46 4.10
N TYR A 125 -13.73 -3.91 2.84
CA TYR A 125 -14.89 -4.62 2.29
C TYR A 125 -14.49 -5.95 1.65
N ILE A 126 -15.25 -7.02 1.91
CA ILE A 126 -15.04 -8.37 1.33
C ILE A 126 -14.93 -8.30 -0.20
N ARG A 127 -15.81 -7.56 -0.87
CA ARG A 127 -15.78 -7.39 -2.34
C ARG A 127 -14.42 -6.92 -2.84
N ASP A 128 -13.77 -6.03 -2.08
CA ASP A 128 -12.50 -5.45 -2.48
C ASP A 128 -11.33 -6.37 -2.12
N VAL A 129 -11.50 -7.20 -1.07
CA VAL A 129 -10.54 -8.20 -0.60
C VAL A 129 -10.52 -9.47 -1.46
N ASP A 130 -11.66 -9.89 -2.00
CA ASP A 130 -11.83 -11.13 -2.77
C ASP A 130 -10.73 -11.33 -3.84
N PRO A 131 -10.41 -10.34 -4.70
CA PRO A 131 -9.38 -10.49 -5.72
C PRO A 131 -7.98 -10.72 -5.15
N PHE A 132 -7.66 -10.17 -3.97
CA PHE A 132 -6.38 -10.40 -3.32
C PHE A 132 -6.25 -11.83 -2.80
N MET A 133 -7.34 -12.46 -2.38
CA MET A 133 -7.33 -13.81 -1.81
C MET A 133 -7.13 -14.91 -2.86
N GLU A 134 -7.21 -14.58 -4.15
CA GLU A 134 -6.84 -15.48 -5.24
C GLU A 134 -5.32 -15.67 -5.37
N ILE A 135 -4.51 -14.79 -4.75
CA ILE A 135 -3.05 -14.87 -4.76
C ILE A 135 -2.56 -15.72 -3.59
N ASP A 136 -1.57 -16.57 -3.84
CA ASP A 136 -0.96 -17.38 -2.79
C ASP A 136 0.10 -16.59 -2.00
N TRP A 137 -0.34 -15.77 -1.04
CA TRP A 137 0.56 -15.02 -0.14
C TRP A 137 1.37 -15.93 0.79
N ASP A 138 2.54 -15.48 1.22
CA ASP A 138 3.29 -16.14 2.31
C ASP A 138 2.84 -15.64 3.68
N LYS A 139 2.52 -14.34 3.77
CA LYS A 139 1.92 -13.70 4.95
C LYS A 139 0.92 -12.62 4.56
N ILE A 140 -0.09 -12.46 5.40
CA ILE A 140 -1.10 -11.40 5.30
C ILE A 140 -1.10 -10.63 6.61
N VAL A 141 -0.63 -9.39 6.57
CA VAL A 141 -0.57 -8.49 7.72
C VAL A 141 -1.90 -7.76 7.85
N VAL A 142 -2.45 -7.77 9.06
CA VAL A 142 -3.64 -7.02 9.44
C VAL A 142 -3.35 -6.14 10.65
N PHE A 143 -4.06 -5.03 10.78
CA PHE A 143 -3.85 -4.10 11.89
C PHE A 143 -4.62 -4.46 13.16
N ASP A 144 -5.64 -5.32 13.03
CA ASP A 144 -6.53 -5.69 14.14
C ASP A 144 -7.11 -7.09 13.93
N SER A 145 -7.03 -7.96 14.95
CA SER A 145 -7.61 -9.30 14.87
C SER A 145 -9.13 -9.33 14.67
N ARG A 146 -9.88 -8.29 15.02
CA ARG A 146 -11.32 -8.19 14.77
C ARG A 146 -11.61 -8.15 13.28
N TYR A 147 -10.83 -7.38 12.51
CA TYR A 147 -10.91 -7.35 11.05
C TYR A 147 -10.68 -8.75 10.47
N ALA A 148 -9.64 -9.46 10.90
CA ALA A 148 -9.37 -10.82 10.44
C ALA A 148 -10.54 -11.77 10.71
N LYS A 149 -11.17 -11.68 11.89
CA LYS A 149 -12.31 -12.52 12.25
C LYS A 149 -13.57 -12.21 11.44
N GLU A 150 -13.82 -10.95 11.11
CA GLU A 150 -15.03 -10.53 10.40
C GLU A 150 -14.93 -10.72 8.88
N ILE A 151 -13.74 -10.48 8.31
CA ILE A 151 -13.53 -10.45 6.86
C ILE A 151 -12.75 -11.68 6.39
N LEU A 152 -11.56 -11.91 6.94
CA LEU A 152 -10.63 -12.91 6.40
C LEU A 152 -10.96 -14.36 6.77
N SER A 153 -11.68 -14.59 7.87
CA SER A 153 -12.12 -15.93 8.29
C SER A 153 -13.02 -16.61 7.24
N THR A 154 -13.71 -15.81 6.41
CA THR A 154 -14.59 -16.31 5.34
C THR A 154 -13.84 -17.11 4.27
N TYR A 155 -12.53 -16.90 4.11
CA TYR A 155 -11.68 -17.63 3.16
C TYR A 155 -11.08 -18.93 3.75
N GLY A 156 -11.39 -19.24 5.01
CA GLY A 156 -11.03 -20.47 5.69
C GLY A 156 -9.55 -20.60 6.07
N ARG A 157 -9.19 -21.79 6.58
CA ARG A 157 -7.89 -22.04 7.23
C ARG A 157 -6.67 -21.70 6.38
N ARG A 158 -6.74 -21.84 5.05
CA ARG A 158 -5.64 -21.52 4.13
C ARG A 158 -5.18 -20.06 4.25
N VAL A 159 -6.11 -19.14 4.49
CA VAL A 159 -5.83 -17.72 4.70
C VAL A 159 -5.49 -17.46 6.16
N GLU A 160 -6.27 -18.01 7.09
CA GLU A 160 -6.10 -17.78 8.54
C GLU A 160 -4.69 -18.11 9.04
N GLU A 161 -4.10 -19.21 8.60
CA GLU A 161 -2.74 -19.64 9.02
C GLU A 161 -1.62 -18.70 8.55
N LYS A 162 -1.93 -17.79 7.62
CA LYS A 162 -0.98 -16.81 7.06
C LYS A 162 -1.12 -15.43 7.70
N ILE A 163 -2.14 -15.22 8.53
CA ILE A 163 -2.42 -13.91 9.14
C ILE A 163 -1.37 -13.60 10.20
N VAL A 164 -0.87 -12.36 10.16
CA VAL A 164 -0.01 -11.78 11.19
C VAL A 164 -0.63 -10.46 11.61
N GLU A 165 -0.85 -10.27 12.90
CA GLU A 165 -1.32 -8.99 13.44
C GLU A 165 -0.11 -8.09 13.71
N SER A 166 -0.14 -6.88 13.14
CA SER A 166 0.84 -5.83 13.41
C SER A 166 0.11 -4.50 13.44
N SER A 167 0.13 -3.81 14.57
CA SER A 167 -0.59 -2.54 14.72
C SER A 167 -0.08 -1.48 13.74
N TYR A 168 -1.00 -0.63 13.27
CA TYR A 168 -0.66 0.52 12.46
C TYR A 168 0.25 1.45 13.29
N PRO A 169 1.39 1.91 12.76
CA PRO A 169 2.29 2.80 13.48
C PRO A 169 1.60 4.12 13.81
N CYS A 170 1.74 4.58 15.05
CA CYS A 170 1.33 5.92 15.46
C CYS A 170 2.57 6.82 15.47
N PRO A 171 2.90 7.52 14.37
CA PRO A 171 4.03 8.43 14.35
C PRO A 171 3.73 9.62 15.28
N ILE A 172 4.58 9.81 16.30
CA ILE A 172 4.54 10.99 17.15
C ILE A 172 5.52 11.99 16.55
N PHE A 173 5.01 13.14 16.13
CA PHE A 173 5.84 14.22 15.62
C PHE A 173 5.96 15.32 16.67
N ASP A 174 7.17 15.56 17.17
CA ASP A 174 7.41 16.52 18.26
C ASP A 174 7.28 17.99 17.80
N ASP A 175 7.48 18.26 16.50
CA ASP A 175 7.56 19.62 15.92
C ASP A 175 6.41 19.96 14.96
N VAL A 176 5.25 19.32 15.08
CA VAL A 176 4.07 19.66 14.27
C VAL A 176 3.16 20.59 15.05
N LYS A 177 2.99 21.82 14.56
CA LYS A 177 1.97 22.75 15.06
C LYS A 177 0.72 22.64 14.21
N PRO A 178 -0.48 22.55 14.81
CA PRO A 178 -1.72 22.59 14.05
C PRO A 178 -1.78 23.90 13.25
N ILE A 179 -2.00 23.79 11.95
CA ILE A 179 -2.15 24.94 11.05
C ILE A 179 -3.63 25.10 10.74
N ARG A 180 -4.17 26.29 11.01
CA ARG A 180 -5.47 26.68 10.50
C ARG A 180 -5.29 27.35 9.14
N LEU A 181 -5.98 26.87 8.12
CA LEU A 181 -5.99 27.53 6.82
C LEU A 181 -6.57 28.95 6.99
N LYS A 182 -5.91 29.95 6.37
CA LYS A 182 -6.34 31.35 6.45
C LYS A 182 -7.81 31.55 6.06
N SER A 183 -8.28 30.80 5.07
CA SER A 183 -9.67 30.82 4.60
C SER A 183 -10.69 30.36 5.64
N LEU A 184 -10.25 29.72 6.72
CA LEU A 184 -11.10 29.19 7.79
C LEU A 184 -10.96 29.97 9.10
N GLU A 185 -10.21 31.08 9.13
CA GLU A 185 -9.96 31.87 10.36
C GLU A 185 -11.25 32.38 11.02
N ASP A 186 -12.23 32.81 10.21
CA ASP A 186 -13.51 33.37 10.68
C ASP A 186 -14.62 32.31 10.84
N VAL A 187 -14.36 31.05 10.51
CA VAL A 187 -15.35 29.96 10.54
C VAL A 187 -15.21 29.16 11.83
N PHE A 188 -16.27 29.03 12.63
CA PHE A 188 -16.24 28.21 13.84
C PHE A 188 -15.79 26.77 13.53
N LEU A 189 -14.63 26.39 14.08
CA LEU A 189 -14.01 25.08 13.89
C LEU A 189 -14.48 24.14 14.99
N PHE A 190 -15.41 23.24 14.67
CA PHE A 190 -15.97 22.28 15.63
C PHE A 190 -15.01 21.13 15.93
N PHE A 191 -14.46 20.50 14.89
CA PHE A 191 -13.30 19.62 14.97
C PHE A 191 -12.59 19.61 13.59
N THR A 192 -11.33 19.23 13.61
CA THR A 192 -10.49 18.98 12.42
C THR A 192 -9.74 17.70 12.70
N PHE A 193 -9.67 16.82 11.70
CA PHE A 193 -8.77 15.68 11.73
C PHE A 193 -7.46 16.09 11.05
N GLY A 194 -6.35 15.73 11.68
CA GLY A 194 -4.97 15.92 11.24
C GLY A 194 -4.10 14.92 11.97
#